data_AF-A0A1Y4LXR8-F1
#
_entry.id   AF-A0A1Y4LXR8-F1
#
_cell.length_a   1.000
_cell.length_b   1.000
_cell.length_c   1.000
_cell.angle_alpha   90.00
_cell.angle_beta   90.00
_cell.angle_gamma   90.00
#
_symmetry.space_group_name_H-M   'P 1'
#
loop_
_entity.id
_entity.type
_entity.pdbx_description
1 polymer ?
#
loop_
_entity_poly.entity_id
_entity_poly.type
_entity_poly.pdbx_seq_one_letter_code
_entity_poly.pdbx_strand_id
1 'polypeptide(L)'
;MKFSDIDFSAISRMMDSMSDEEKDRLNNMAQEMMDNMKNEQESEQEEDMYSFYGINEEDYKDVPGIVLDQMEAASDLEVYYEDVKDEDFSASVLFLSKAVLNMLRHYHFSIYKNVLEISKFSNPNMTTVYDFLYPLMNDETIQKLCDEGFGESSMWIEHRSMLQQIYTALNRAEYDFINYETLQEIKSILFDKNGLLNITKLI
;
A
#
# COMPACT_ATOMS: atom_id res chain seq x y z
N MET A 1 16.37 -26.59 17.19
CA MET A 1 16.67 -27.03 18.58
C MET A 1 15.79 -26.22 19.51
N LYS A 2 15.09 -26.84 20.47
CA LYS A 2 14.27 -26.11 21.45
C LYS A 2 15.16 -25.68 22.61
N PHE A 3 14.96 -24.48 23.17
CA PHE A 3 15.70 -23.97 24.34
C PHE A 3 15.66 -24.90 25.55
N SER A 4 14.65 -25.79 25.62
CA SER A 4 14.50 -26.83 26.64
C SER A 4 15.51 -27.97 26.56
N ASP A 5 16.23 -28.10 25.44
CA ASP A 5 17.18 -29.20 25.21
C ASP A 5 18.62 -28.80 25.60
N ILE A 6 18.84 -27.58 26.08
CA ILE A 6 20.14 -27.08 26.54
C ILE A 6 20.31 -27.44 28.02
N ASP A 7 21.23 -28.35 28.33
CA ASP A 7 21.55 -28.73 29.70
C ASP A 7 22.45 -27.66 30.35
N PHE A 8 21.81 -26.65 30.95
CA PHE A 8 22.48 -25.55 31.67
C PHE A 8 23.34 -26.05 32.85
N SER A 9 23.13 -27.28 33.35
CA SER A 9 23.95 -27.87 34.40
C SER A 9 25.34 -28.31 33.90
N ALA A 10 25.47 -28.60 32.60
CA ALA A 10 26.76 -28.90 31.96
C ALA A 10 27.54 -27.60 31.70
N ILE A 11 26.84 -26.53 31.30
CA ILE A 11 27.42 -25.20 31.10
C ILE A 11 27.92 -24.62 32.43
N SER A 12 27.16 -24.76 33.52
CA SER A 12 27.58 -24.34 34.86
C SER A 12 28.83 -25.07 35.34
N ARG A 13 28.93 -26.39 35.09
CA ARG A 13 30.10 -27.18 35.46
C ARG A 13 31.34 -26.82 34.65
N MET A 14 31.18 -26.48 33.37
CA MET A 14 32.27 -25.95 32.55
C MET A 14 32.73 -24.58 33.06
N MET A 15 31.79 -23.68 33.37
CA MET A 15 32.10 -22.36 33.94
C MET A 15 32.85 -22.48 35.27
N ASP A 16 32.43 -23.38 36.16
CA ASP A 16 33.11 -23.62 37.45
C ASP A 16 34.53 -24.19 37.30
N SER A 17 34.84 -24.84 36.16
CA SER A 17 36.17 -25.39 35.87
C SER A 17 37.13 -24.42 35.19
N MET A 18 36.65 -23.24 34.79
CA MET A 18 37.46 -22.19 34.15
C MET A 18 38.13 -21.29 35.18
N SER A 19 39.34 -20.85 34.86
CA SER A 19 40.06 -19.87 35.69
C SER A 19 39.36 -18.51 35.66
N ASP A 20 39.57 -17.71 36.70
CA ASP A 20 38.94 -16.38 36.82
C ASP A 20 39.29 -15.47 35.62
N GLU A 21 40.51 -15.59 35.08
CA GLU A 21 40.93 -14.86 33.87
C GLU A 21 40.15 -15.25 32.61
N GLU A 22 39.75 -16.51 32.47
CA GLU A 22 38.99 -16.98 31.31
C GLU A 22 37.50 -16.62 31.43
N LYS A 23 36.97 -16.60 32.66
CA LYS A 23 35.63 -16.07 32.94
C LYS A 23 35.53 -14.58 32.63
N ASP A 24 36.55 -13.81 33.02
CA ASP A 24 36.60 -12.38 32.73
C ASP A 24 36.70 -12.10 31.23
N ARG A 25 37.46 -12.91 30.48
CA ARG A 25 37.51 -12.81 29.00
C ARG A 25 36.17 -13.13 28.35
N LEU A 26 35.48 -14.18 28.80
CA LEU A 26 34.15 -14.52 28.28
C LEU A 26 33.12 -13.43 28.57
N ASN A 27 33.15 -12.86 29.78
CA ASN A 27 32.27 -11.75 30.15
C ASN A 27 32.55 -10.52 29.28
N ASN A 28 33.82 -10.18 29.05
CA ASN A 28 34.18 -9.06 28.17
C ASN A 28 33.75 -9.31 26.72
N MET A 29 33.93 -10.52 26.19
CA MET A 29 33.45 -10.86 24.85
C MET A 29 31.92 -10.81 24.74
N ALA A 30 31.19 -11.27 25.74
CA ALA A 30 29.73 -11.18 25.77
C ALA A 30 29.26 -9.72 25.87
N GLN A 31 29.96 -8.90 26.63
CA GLN A 31 29.70 -7.46 26.76
C GLN A 31 29.97 -6.72 25.44
N GLU A 32 31.11 -6.98 24.79
CA GLU A 32 31.44 -6.42 23.47
C GLU A 32 30.42 -6.86 22.40
N MET A 33 29.95 -8.12 22.44
CA MET A 33 28.92 -8.60 21.52
C MET A 33 27.56 -7.91 21.75
N MET A 34 27.20 -7.66 23.01
CA MET A 34 25.98 -6.92 23.39
C MET A 34 26.06 -5.43 23.03
N ASP A 35 27.23 -4.81 23.20
CA ASP A 35 27.46 -3.41 22.85
C ASP A 35 27.55 -3.23 21.32
N ASN A 36 28.11 -4.19 20.59
CA ASN A 36 28.06 -4.21 19.13
C ASN A 36 26.63 -4.46 18.62
N MET A 37 25.85 -5.37 19.21
CA MET A 37 24.43 -5.55 18.85
C MET A 37 23.57 -4.32 19.12
N LYS A 38 23.89 -3.53 20.15
CA LYS A 38 23.22 -2.24 20.40
C LYS A 38 23.59 -1.17 19.37
N ASN A 39 24.77 -1.26 18.75
CA ASN A 39 25.24 -0.31 17.75
C ASN A 39 24.93 -0.74 16.32
N GLU A 40 24.75 -2.05 16.05
CA GLU A 40 24.33 -2.61 14.76
C GLU A 40 22.81 -2.57 14.55
N GLN A 41 22.03 -2.14 15.56
CA GLN A 41 20.73 -1.54 15.30
C GLN A 41 20.95 -0.15 14.68
N GLU A 42 21.47 -0.10 13.45
CA GLU A 42 20.98 0.94 12.54
C GLU A 42 19.47 0.80 12.58
N SER A 43 18.79 1.79 13.17
CA SER A 43 17.36 1.86 13.07
C SER A 43 17.07 1.86 11.57
N GLU A 44 16.59 0.73 11.04
CA GLU A 44 15.75 0.73 9.85
C GLU A 44 14.61 1.69 10.19
N GLN A 45 14.82 2.99 9.91
CA GLN A 45 13.76 3.96 10.00
C GLN A 45 12.85 3.58 8.84
N GLU A 46 11.82 2.78 9.13
CA GLU A 46 10.69 2.63 8.23
C GLU A 46 10.26 4.06 7.84
N GLU A 47 10.46 4.39 6.57
CA GLU A 47 10.04 5.67 6.03
C GLU A 47 8.51 5.72 6.19
N ASP A 48 8.01 6.77 6.84
CA ASP A 48 6.58 6.97 7.00
C ASP A 48 5.89 7.02 5.62
N MET A 49 4.73 6.35 5.49
CA MET A 49 3.99 6.22 4.23
C MET A 49 3.71 7.58 3.56
N TYR A 50 3.41 8.64 4.32
CA TYR A 50 3.16 9.96 3.74
C TYR A 50 4.44 10.56 3.16
N SER A 51 5.57 10.38 3.86
CA SER A 51 6.88 10.79 3.37
C SER A 51 7.28 10.03 2.11
N PHE A 52 7.06 8.71 2.10
CA PHE A 52 7.36 7.83 0.96
C PHE A 52 6.64 8.24 -0.33
N TYR A 53 5.37 8.64 -0.22
CA TYR A 53 4.59 9.13 -1.37
C TYR A 53 4.76 10.63 -1.63
N GLY A 54 5.48 11.37 -0.79
CA GLY A 54 5.66 12.82 -0.91
C GLY A 54 4.35 13.60 -0.73
N ILE A 55 3.44 13.12 0.13
CA ILE A 55 2.11 13.70 0.37
C ILE A 55 1.97 14.24 1.80
N ASN A 56 1.00 15.14 2.04
CA ASN A 56 0.73 15.67 3.39
C ASN A 56 -0.33 14.83 4.09
N GLU A 57 -0.08 14.42 5.34
CA GLU A 57 -1.04 13.69 6.18
C GLU A 57 -2.39 14.42 6.32
N GLU A 58 -2.37 15.75 6.47
CA GLU A 58 -3.59 16.56 6.67
C GLU A 58 -4.59 16.45 5.52
N ASP A 59 -4.11 16.27 4.29
CA ASP A 59 -4.94 16.14 3.08
C ASP A 59 -5.68 14.78 3.06
N TYR A 60 -5.21 13.82 3.85
CA TYR A 60 -5.69 12.43 3.88
C TYR A 60 -6.43 12.08 5.18
N LYS A 61 -6.65 13.03 6.09
CA LYS A 61 -7.32 12.79 7.39
C LYS A 61 -8.72 12.16 7.28
N ASP A 62 -9.42 12.46 6.17
CA ASP A 62 -10.80 12.00 5.91
C ASP A 62 -10.82 10.77 4.99
N VAL A 63 -9.65 10.27 4.59
CA VAL A 63 -9.53 9.03 3.81
C VAL A 63 -9.81 7.83 4.74
N PRO A 64 -10.62 6.84 4.32
CA PRO A 64 -10.91 5.68 5.15
C PRO A 64 -9.64 4.92 5.55
N GLY A 65 -9.51 4.50 6.80
CA GLY A 65 -8.32 3.79 7.31
C GLY A 65 -7.90 2.59 6.44
N ILE A 66 -8.85 1.79 5.95
CA ILE A 66 -8.55 0.67 5.05
C ILE A 66 -7.85 1.09 3.76
N VAL A 67 -8.07 2.31 3.27
CA VAL A 67 -7.37 2.85 2.11
C VAL A 67 -5.92 3.18 2.46
N LEU A 68 -5.68 3.76 3.65
CA LEU A 68 -4.34 4.02 4.18
C LEU A 68 -3.58 2.70 4.39
N ASP A 69 -4.22 1.69 4.99
CA ASP A 69 -3.63 0.35 5.15
C ASP A 69 -3.21 -0.28 3.80
N GLN A 70 -3.99 -0.04 2.73
CA GLN A 70 -3.60 -0.52 1.39
C GLN A 70 -2.44 0.30 0.79
N MET A 71 -2.35 1.59 1.10
CA MET A 71 -1.25 2.44 0.65
C MET A 71 0.05 2.03 1.34
N GLU A 72 0.03 1.84 2.66
CA GLU A 72 1.17 1.34 3.44
C GLU A 72 1.65 -0.03 2.95
N ALA A 73 0.73 -0.98 2.77
CA ALA A 73 1.08 -2.28 2.20
C ALA A 73 1.71 -2.20 0.79
N ALA A 74 1.34 -1.19 -0.01
CA ALA A 74 1.94 -0.99 -1.33
C ALA A 74 3.36 -0.42 -1.24
N SER A 75 3.60 0.54 -0.34
CA SER A 75 4.94 1.11 -0.10
C SER A 75 5.89 0.07 0.48
N ASP A 76 5.44 -0.72 1.46
CA ASP A 76 6.27 -1.76 2.09
C ASP A 76 6.77 -2.77 1.05
N LEU A 77 5.89 -3.16 0.12
CA LEU A 77 6.24 -4.07 -0.97
C LEU A 77 7.19 -3.42 -1.97
N GLU A 78 7.03 -2.13 -2.27
CA GLU A 78 7.94 -1.42 -3.17
C GLU A 78 9.35 -1.34 -2.56
N VAL A 79 9.46 -0.97 -1.28
CA VAL A 79 10.73 -0.92 -0.53
C VAL A 79 11.37 -2.30 -0.46
N TYR A 80 10.60 -3.35 -0.17
CA TYR A 80 11.11 -4.72 -0.10
C TYR A 80 11.79 -5.18 -1.42
N TYR A 81 11.37 -4.64 -2.55
CA TYR A 81 11.86 -5.02 -3.88
C TYR A 81 12.81 -4.01 -4.53
N GLU A 82 13.14 -2.89 -3.88
CA GLU A 82 13.87 -1.77 -4.50
C GLU A 82 15.27 -2.16 -5.03
N ASP A 83 15.95 -3.05 -4.32
CA ASP A 83 17.30 -3.52 -4.66
C ASP A 83 17.32 -4.73 -5.59
N VAL A 84 16.15 -5.26 -5.95
CA VAL A 84 16.03 -6.45 -6.78
C VAL A 84 15.89 -6.04 -8.25
N LYS A 85 16.90 -6.39 -9.04
CA LYS A 85 16.88 -6.12 -10.48
C LYS A 85 15.81 -6.98 -11.18
N ASP A 86 15.07 -6.35 -12.09
CA ASP A 86 14.04 -6.99 -12.93
C ASP A 86 12.85 -7.56 -12.14
N GLU A 87 12.52 -6.94 -11.00
CA GLU A 87 11.47 -7.39 -10.07
C GLU A 87 10.05 -6.93 -10.43
N ASP A 88 9.05 -7.73 -10.03
CA ASP A 88 7.65 -7.54 -10.39
C ASP A 88 6.87 -6.76 -9.34
N PHE A 89 6.49 -5.53 -9.67
CA PHE A 89 5.74 -4.64 -8.79
C PHE A 89 4.22 -4.83 -8.88
N SER A 90 3.77 -5.96 -9.43
CA SER A 90 2.34 -6.31 -9.54
C SER A 90 1.63 -6.27 -8.20
N ALA A 91 2.29 -6.69 -7.12
CA ALA A 91 1.72 -6.67 -5.78
C ALA A 91 1.47 -5.23 -5.28
N SER A 92 2.42 -4.31 -5.43
CA SER A 92 2.25 -2.90 -5.09
C SER A 92 1.10 -2.26 -5.89
N VAL A 93 1.02 -2.52 -7.21
CA VAL A 93 -0.09 -2.05 -8.05
C VAL A 93 -1.43 -2.63 -7.61
N LEU A 94 -1.48 -3.90 -7.19
CA LEU A 94 -2.70 -4.52 -6.69
C LEU A 94 -3.20 -3.80 -5.43
N PHE A 95 -2.30 -3.47 -4.49
CA PHE A 95 -2.65 -2.76 -3.26
C PHE A 95 -3.10 -1.31 -3.54
N LEU A 96 -2.40 -0.57 -4.40
CA LEU A 96 -2.84 0.76 -4.85
C LEU A 96 -4.21 0.71 -5.55
N SER A 97 -4.45 -0.31 -6.38
CA SER A 97 -5.74 -0.51 -7.05
C SER A 97 -6.86 -0.83 -6.05
N LYS A 98 -6.56 -1.57 -4.98
CA LYS A 98 -7.51 -1.79 -3.86
C LYS A 98 -7.81 -0.51 -3.10
N ALA A 99 -6.80 0.35 -2.88
CA ALA A 99 -7.00 1.67 -2.27
C ALA A 99 -8.01 2.50 -3.09
N VAL A 100 -7.83 2.57 -4.41
CA VAL A 100 -8.78 3.20 -5.34
C VAL A 100 -10.17 2.57 -5.25
N LEU A 101 -10.26 1.24 -5.28
CA LEU A 101 -11.55 0.54 -5.22
C LEU A 101 -12.29 0.83 -3.90
N ASN A 102 -11.58 0.91 -2.79
CA ASN A 102 -12.18 1.25 -1.50
C ASN A 102 -12.65 2.71 -1.44
N MET A 103 -11.92 3.64 -2.06
CA MET A 103 -12.39 5.02 -2.25
C MET A 103 -13.68 5.08 -3.08
N LEU A 104 -13.72 4.39 -4.22
CA LEU A 104 -14.90 4.32 -5.09
C LEU A 104 -16.12 3.72 -4.36
N ARG A 105 -15.90 2.63 -3.60
CA ARG A 105 -16.95 2.01 -2.78
C ARG A 105 -17.46 2.94 -1.69
N HIS A 106 -16.59 3.73 -1.10
CA HIS A 106 -16.96 4.66 -0.03
C HIS A 106 -17.73 5.88 -0.57
N TYR A 107 -17.21 6.52 -1.61
CA TYR A 107 -17.71 7.81 -2.09
C TYR A 107 -18.69 7.70 -3.26
N HIS A 108 -18.47 6.78 -4.20
CA HIS A 108 -19.23 6.75 -5.46
C HIS A 108 -20.30 5.66 -5.52
N PHE A 109 -20.23 4.63 -4.68
CA PHE A 109 -21.17 3.50 -4.73
C PHE A 109 -22.63 3.95 -4.67
N SER A 110 -22.97 4.87 -3.75
CA SER A 110 -24.33 5.38 -3.60
C SER A 110 -24.79 6.19 -4.81
N ILE A 111 -23.89 6.94 -5.45
CA ILE A 111 -24.17 7.70 -6.68
C ILE A 111 -24.50 6.74 -7.82
N TYR A 112 -23.65 5.73 -8.04
CA TYR A 112 -23.86 4.73 -9.09
C TYR A 112 -25.13 3.91 -8.87
N LYS A 113 -25.45 3.60 -7.60
CA LYS A 113 -26.66 2.87 -7.24
C LYS A 113 -27.93 3.70 -7.42
N ASN A 114 -27.95 4.94 -6.92
CA ASN A 114 -29.18 5.70 -6.76
C ASN A 114 -29.42 6.70 -7.91
N VAL A 115 -28.34 7.26 -8.48
CA VAL A 115 -28.41 8.24 -9.56
C VAL A 115 -28.35 7.55 -10.91
N LEU A 116 -27.39 6.64 -11.09
CA LEU A 116 -27.27 5.88 -12.33
C LEU A 116 -28.16 4.63 -12.38
N GLU A 117 -28.77 4.25 -11.24
CA GLU A 117 -29.69 3.12 -11.12
C GLU A 117 -29.12 1.79 -11.63
N ILE A 118 -27.80 1.59 -11.45
CA ILE A 118 -27.10 0.40 -11.98
C ILE A 118 -27.39 -0.80 -11.08
N SER A 119 -28.11 -1.78 -11.60
CA SER A 119 -28.55 -2.98 -10.85
C SER A 119 -27.41 -3.79 -10.20
N LYS A 120 -26.21 -3.80 -10.81
CA LYS A 120 -25.03 -4.47 -10.27
C LYS A 120 -24.57 -3.88 -8.92
N PHE A 121 -24.90 -2.62 -8.63
CA PHE A 121 -24.54 -1.91 -7.40
C PHE A 121 -25.48 -2.24 -6.22
N SER A 122 -25.66 -3.53 -5.95
CA SER A 122 -26.45 -4.04 -4.82
C SER A 122 -25.62 -4.27 -3.56
N ASN A 123 -24.35 -4.67 -3.72
CA ASN A 123 -23.40 -4.91 -2.64
C ASN A 123 -22.05 -4.28 -3.00
N PRO A 124 -21.52 -3.33 -2.20
CA PRO A 124 -20.24 -2.68 -2.48
C PRO A 124 -19.08 -3.68 -2.53
N ASN A 125 -19.11 -4.77 -1.76
CA ASN A 125 -18.02 -5.74 -1.73
C ASN A 125 -17.92 -6.60 -3.00
N MET A 126 -18.96 -6.58 -3.85
CA MET A 126 -19.01 -7.33 -5.11
C MET A 126 -18.65 -6.46 -6.32
N THR A 127 -18.29 -5.19 -6.12
CA THR A 127 -17.87 -4.30 -7.20
C THR A 127 -16.38 -4.41 -7.50
N THR A 128 -16.01 -4.11 -8.72
CA THR A 128 -14.62 -4.02 -9.21
C THR A 128 -14.34 -2.61 -9.74
N VAL A 129 -13.07 -2.25 -9.96
CA VAL A 129 -12.72 -0.96 -10.61
C VAL A 129 -13.42 -0.83 -11.97
N TYR A 130 -13.52 -1.93 -12.72
CA TYR A 130 -14.22 -1.94 -14.01
C TYR A 130 -15.70 -1.59 -13.90
N ASP A 131 -16.36 -1.98 -12.80
CA ASP A 131 -17.78 -1.66 -12.60
C ASP A 131 -18.03 -0.15 -12.42
N PHE A 132 -17.03 0.59 -11.92
CA PHE A 132 -17.05 2.05 -11.86
C PHE A 132 -16.60 2.71 -13.16
N LEU A 133 -15.64 2.11 -13.87
CA LEU A 133 -15.14 2.62 -15.15
C LEU A 133 -16.17 2.48 -16.28
N TYR A 134 -16.80 1.32 -16.40
CA TYR A 134 -17.64 0.97 -17.54
C TYR A 134 -18.77 1.97 -17.82
N PRO A 135 -19.54 2.43 -16.81
CA PRO A 135 -20.58 3.44 -17.03
C PRO A 135 -20.02 4.77 -17.57
N LEU A 136 -18.83 5.18 -17.11
CA LEU A 136 -18.21 6.43 -17.55
C LEU A 136 -17.73 6.39 -19.01
N MET A 137 -17.59 5.21 -19.60
CA MET A 137 -17.28 5.09 -21.04
C MET A 137 -18.41 5.60 -21.94
N ASN A 138 -19.61 5.82 -21.39
CA ASN A 138 -20.71 6.48 -22.07
C ASN A 138 -20.84 7.95 -21.62
N ASP A 139 -20.68 8.89 -22.54
CA ASP A 139 -20.79 10.33 -22.25
C ASP A 139 -22.20 10.73 -21.74
N GLU A 140 -23.26 10.00 -22.10
CA GLU A 140 -24.61 10.24 -21.55
C GLU A 140 -24.66 9.99 -20.03
N THR A 141 -23.85 9.05 -19.53
CA THR A 141 -23.75 8.77 -18.09
C THR A 141 -23.05 9.92 -17.37
N ILE A 142 -21.98 10.45 -17.95
CA ILE A 142 -21.29 11.64 -17.43
C ILE A 142 -22.23 12.84 -17.43
N GLN A 143 -22.99 13.06 -18.51
CA GLN A 143 -23.95 14.15 -18.58
C GLN A 143 -25.02 14.02 -17.48
N LYS A 144 -25.56 12.81 -17.28
CA LYS A 144 -26.53 12.55 -16.20
C LYS A 144 -25.97 12.89 -14.82
N LEU A 145 -24.72 12.52 -14.53
CA LEU A 145 -24.07 12.87 -13.25
C LEU A 145 -23.95 14.38 -13.07
N CYS A 146 -23.57 15.10 -14.13
CA CYS A 146 -23.47 16.56 -14.10
C CYS A 146 -24.84 17.24 -13.92
N ASP A 147 -25.87 16.75 -14.62
CA ASP A 147 -27.24 17.28 -14.54
C ASP A 147 -27.84 17.11 -13.13
N GLU A 148 -27.44 16.05 -12.44
CA GLU A 148 -27.83 15.76 -11.05
C GLU A 148 -26.93 16.47 -10.01
N GLY A 149 -25.99 17.31 -10.47
CA GLY A 149 -25.16 18.17 -9.62
C GLY A 149 -23.88 17.53 -9.09
N PHE A 150 -23.50 16.34 -9.56
CA PHE A 150 -22.26 15.68 -9.16
C PHE A 150 -21.11 16.13 -10.06
N GLY A 151 -20.33 17.12 -9.62
CA GLY A 151 -19.12 17.57 -10.31
C GLY A 151 -19.33 18.10 -11.73
N GLU A 152 -18.24 18.44 -12.40
CA GLU A 152 -18.24 18.91 -13.78
C GLU A 152 -17.81 17.80 -14.76
N SER A 153 -18.22 17.92 -16.03
CA SER A 153 -17.90 16.94 -17.08
C SER A 153 -16.38 16.73 -17.23
N SER A 154 -15.59 17.79 -17.14
CA SER A 154 -14.12 17.75 -17.17
C SER A 154 -13.56 16.84 -16.06
N MET A 155 -14.07 16.97 -14.84
CA MET A 155 -13.63 16.17 -13.69
C MET A 155 -13.97 14.69 -13.88
N TRP A 156 -15.15 14.36 -14.42
CA TRP A 156 -15.52 12.98 -14.72
C TRP A 156 -14.71 12.38 -15.88
N ILE A 157 -14.33 13.18 -16.87
CA ILE A 157 -13.45 12.73 -17.96
C ILE A 157 -12.05 12.42 -17.42
N GLU A 158 -11.51 13.26 -16.54
CA GLU A 158 -10.25 13.00 -15.84
C GLU A 158 -10.35 11.75 -14.96
N HIS A 159 -11.44 11.61 -14.21
CA HIS A 159 -11.69 10.44 -13.37
C HIS A 159 -11.79 9.14 -14.19
N ARG A 160 -12.49 9.17 -15.33
CA ARG A 160 -12.53 8.06 -16.30
C ARG A 160 -11.13 7.70 -16.80
N SER A 161 -10.33 8.69 -17.18
CA SER A 161 -8.96 8.49 -17.66
C SER A 161 -8.07 7.86 -16.59
N MET A 162 -8.18 8.32 -15.33
CA MET A 162 -7.50 7.73 -14.18
C MET A 162 -7.93 6.27 -13.99
N LEU A 163 -9.23 5.98 -13.92
CA LEU A 163 -9.74 4.62 -13.73
C LEU A 163 -9.33 3.68 -14.87
N GLN A 164 -9.25 4.18 -16.10
CA GLN A 164 -8.77 3.41 -17.25
C GLN A 164 -7.31 3.01 -17.09
N GLN A 165 -6.45 3.93 -16.62
CA GLN A 165 -5.03 3.65 -16.37
C GLN A 165 -4.84 2.65 -15.22
N ILE A 166 -5.57 2.84 -14.11
CA ILE A 166 -5.58 1.90 -12.97
C ILE A 166 -6.06 0.52 -13.41
N TYR A 167 -7.17 0.43 -14.14
CA TYR A 167 -7.67 -0.84 -14.65
C TYR A 167 -6.69 -1.51 -15.61
N THR A 168 -5.99 -0.75 -16.45
CA THR A 168 -4.97 -1.29 -17.35
C THR A 168 -3.79 -1.87 -16.58
N ALA A 169 -3.28 -1.15 -15.57
CA ALA A 169 -2.21 -1.65 -14.73
C ALA A 169 -2.64 -2.86 -13.90
N LEU A 170 -3.87 -2.89 -13.40
CA LEU A 170 -4.42 -4.05 -12.68
C LEU A 170 -4.50 -5.29 -13.58
N ASN A 171 -4.94 -5.17 -14.84
CA ASN A 171 -4.93 -6.29 -15.77
C ASN A 171 -3.50 -6.77 -16.07
N ARG A 172 -2.55 -5.85 -16.23
CA ARG A 172 -1.15 -6.23 -16.40
C ARG A 172 -0.61 -6.96 -15.17
N ALA A 173 -0.94 -6.50 -13.97
CA ALA A 173 -0.55 -7.18 -12.73
C ALA A 173 -1.17 -8.58 -12.57
N GLU A 174 -2.29 -8.86 -13.24
CA GLU A 174 -2.94 -10.18 -13.22
C GLU A 174 -2.37 -11.15 -14.25
N TYR A 175 -1.98 -10.64 -15.43
CA TYR A 175 -1.69 -11.48 -16.60
C TYR A 175 -0.26 -11.34 -17.15
N ASP A 176 0.51 -10.37 -16.66
CA ASP A 176 1.83 -10.00 -17.16
C ASP A 176 2.70 -9.46 -15.99
N PHE A 177 3.71 -8.66 -16.28
CA PHE A 177 4.66 -8.06 -15.36
C PHE A 177 4.48 -6.54 -15.24
N ILE A 178 4.65 -6.01 -14.03
CA ILE A 178 4.74 -4.58 -13.76
C ILE A 178 6.19 -4.21 -13.45
N ASN A 179 6.78 -3.40 -14.33
CA ASN A 179 8.09 -2.81 -14.07
C ASN A 179 7.97 -1.57 -13.17
N TYR A 180 9.10 -1.15 -12.61
CA TYR A 180 9.19 0.02 -11.74
C TYR A 180 8.65 1.31 -12.40
N GLU A 181 8.92 1.52 -13.70
CA GLU A 181 8.42 2.67 -14.45
C GLU A 181 6.88 2.72 -14.46
N THR A 182 6.22 1.58 -14.73
CA THR A 182 4.76 1.47 -14.69
C THR A 182 4.24 1.75 -13.27
N LEU A 183 4.91 1.26 -12.22
CA LEU A 183 4.55 1.58 -10.84
C LEU A 183 4.63 3.09 -10.58
N GLN A 184 5.72 3.75 -10.99
CA GLN A 184 5.89 5.20 -10.80
C GLN A 184 4.84 6.00 -11.58
N GLU A 185 4.45 5.57 -12.78
CA GLU A 185 3.33 6.18 -13.51
C GLU A 185 2.03 6.11 -12.72
N ILE A 186 1.72 4.96 -12.12
CA ILE A 186 0.54 4.79 -11.27
C ILE A 186 0.62 5.67 -10.01
N LYS A 187 1.77 5.72 -9.33
CA LYS A 187 1.98 6.61 -8.18
C LYS A 187 1.76 8.07 -8.57
N SER A 188 2.32 8.52 -9.69
CA SER A 188 2.13 9.90 -10.16
C SER A 188 0.67 10.24 -10.45
N ILE A 189 -0.10 9.29 -11.01
CA ILE A 189 -1.54 9.47 -11.23
C ILE A 189 -2.29 9.62 -9.90
N LEU A 190 -1.96 8.80 -8.90
CA LEU A 190 -2.69 8.77 -7.63
C LEU A 190 -2.33 9.92 -6.70
N PHE A 191 -1.04 10.27 -6.63
CA PHE A 191 -0.49 11.19 -5.64
C PHE A 191 -0.15 12.54 -6.26
N ASP A 192 0.76 12.63 -7.25
CA ASP A 192 1.14 13.92 -7.86
C ASP A 192 -0.04 14.64 -8.53
N LYS A 193 -0.88 13.87 -9.23
CA LYS A 193 -2.08 14.39 -9.91
C LYS A 193 -3.32 14.37 -9.01
N ASN A 194 -3.16 14.03 -7.73
CA ASN A 194 -4.24 13.93 -6.75
C ASN A 194 -5.39 13.01 -7.18
N GLY A 195 -5.13 12.00 -8.02
CA GLY A 195 -6.17 11.12 -8.54
C GLY A 195 -7.01 10.46 -7.43
N LEU A 196 -6.33 10.00 -6.36
CA LEU A 196 -7.01 9.35 -5.23
C LEU A 196 -7.92 10.33 -4.47
N LEU A 197 -7.43 11.53 -4.16
CA LEU A 197 -8.21 12.56 -3.46
C LEU A 197 -9.30 13.17 -4.34
N ASN A 198 -9.11 13.24 -5.66
CA ASN A 198 -10.13 13.78 -6.56
C ASN A 198 -11.41 12.92 -6.59
N ILE A 199 -11.34 11.65 -6.15
CA ILE A 199 -12.53 10.81 -5.95
C ILE A 199 -13.50 11.46 -4.95
N THR A 200 -12.99 12.10 -3.88
CA THR A 200 -13.82 12.73 -2.84
C THR A 200 -14.48 14.03 -3.31
N LYS A 201 -14.01 14.60 -4.42
CA LYS A 201 -14.53 15.85 -4.99
C LYS A 201 -15.70 15.65 -5.96
N LEU A 202 -16.01 14.40 -6.30
CA LEU A 202 -17.06 13.99 -7.23
C LEU A 202 -18.30 13.45 -6.48
N ILE A 203 -18.70 14.15 -5.40
CA ILE A 203 -19.85 13.81 -4.54
C ILE A 203 -20.83 14.97 -4.42
#